data_AF-A0A2T3NPX5-F1
#
_entry.id   AF-A0A2T3NPX5-F1
#
_cell.length_a   1.000
_cell.length_b   1.000
_cell.length_c   1.000
_cell.angle_alpha   90.00
_cell.angle_beta   90.00
_cell.angle_gamma   90.00
#
_symmetry.space_group_name_H-M   'P 1'
#
loop_
_entity.id
_entity.type
_entity.pdbx_description
1 polymer ?
#
loop_
_entity_poly.entity_id
_entity_poly.type
_entity_poly.pdbx_seq_one_letter_code
_entity_poly.pdbx_strand_id
1 'polypeptide(L)'
;MPFGPQNDIDISTVTNDWGWTLCDTRRYRDNNAGGIASLDPSCQNSDYIMLAGRRTGNNILDVLAATTVLDATTLTGTGGGVTTTSNGAEWYYNPNYSWGFAGIGDTVSKNSCDTAGMNERDRLCWHTVNSSVGGWRSGDNLWLNSSTSFEKLVFVANSVPEPGTLAVLTLAVAGLGLTRRKTRKH
;
A
#
# COMPACT_ATOMS: atom_id res chain seq x y z
N MET A 1 6.38 4.27 -7.39
CA MET A 1 5.40 3.69 -6.44
C MET A 1 4.00 4.08 -6.90
N PRO A 2 2.98 3.21 -6.89
CA PRO A 2 1.61 3.62 -7.26
C PRO A 2 1.08 4.67 -6.26
N PHE A 3 0.38 5.71 -6.74
CA PHE A 3 -0.19 6.76 -5.88
C PHE A 3 -1.63 6.41 -5.49
N GLY A 4 -1.88 6.30 -4.19
CA GLY A 4 -3.16 5.92 -3.62
C GLY A 4 -3.54 4.44 -3.84
N PRO A 5 -4.70 4.02 -3.32
CA PRO A 5 -5.22 2.68 -3.54
C PRO A 5 -5.40 2.36 -5.03
N GLN A 6 -5.04 1.14 -5.43
CA GLN A 6 -5.23 0.61 -6.78
C GLN A 6 -6.05 -0.67 -6.69
N ASN A 7 -6.95 -0.89 -7.63
CA ASN A 7 -7.77 -2.10 -7.71
C ASN A 7 -7.46 -2.91 -8.98
N ASP A 8 -7.77 -4.20 -8.91
CA ASP A 8 -7.76 -5.11 -10.06
C ASP A 8 -6.41 -5.16 -10.81
N ILE A 9 -5.32 -5.09 -10.05
CA ILE A 9 -3.94 -5.08 -10.58
C ILE A 9 -3.41 -6.51 -10.65
N ASP A 10 -2.85 -6.90 -11.80
CA ASP A 10 -2.14 -8.17 -11.92
C ASP A 10 -0.85 -8.15 -11.08
N ILE A 11 -0.61 -9.21 -10.31
CA ILE A 11 0.58 -9.35 -9.47
C ILE A 11 1.87 -9.22 -10.27
N SER A 12 1.87 -9.62 -11.55
CA SER A 12 3.02 -9.48 -12.45
C SER A 12 3.34 -8.01 -12.76
N THR A 13 2.36 -7.11 -12.77
CA THR A 13 2.61 -5.66 -12.87
C THR A 13 3.35 -5.15 -11.64
N VAL A 14 2.97 -5.61 -10.44
CA VAL A 14 3.65 -5.25 -9.19
C VAL A 14 5.10 -5.74 -9.18
N THR A 15 5.33 -6.99 -9.57
CA THR A 15 6.66 -7.61 -9.46
C THR A 15 7.60 -7.29 -10.63
N ASN A 16 7.08 -7.22 -11.85
CA ASN A 16 7.90 -7.11 -13.06
C ASN A 16 8.00 -5.66 -13.52
N ASP A 17 6.88 -4.92 -13.54
CA ASP A 17 6.84 -3.57 -14.10
C ASP A 17 7.19 -2.51 -13.06
N TRP A 18 6.71 -2.69 -11.81
CA TRP A 18 6.95 -1.74 -10.72
C TRP A 18 8.14 -2.10 -9.83
N GLY A 19 8.72 -3.29 -10.00
CA GLY A 19 9.94 -3.72 -9.32
C GLY A 19 9.79 -4.07 -7.84
N TRP A 20 8.58 -4.38 -7.37
CA TRP A 20 8.34 -4.78 -5.98
C TRP A 20 8.63 -6.26 -5.76
N THR A 21 9.13 -6.61 -4.58
CA THR A 21 9.37 -8.00 -4.20
C THR A 21 8.27 -8.49 -3.26
N LEU A 22 7.64 -9.62 -3.59
CA LEU A 22 6.70 -10.28 -2.67
C LEU A 22 7.45 -10.82 -1.45
N CYS A 23 7.08 -10.35 -0.26
CA CYS A 23 7.81 -10.62 0.98
C CYS A 23 7.07 -11.58 1.91
N ASP A 24 5.74 -11.44 2.03
CA ASP A 24 4.91 -12.32 2.85
C ASP A 24 3.57 -12.58 2.15
N THR A 25 3.04 -13.80 2.31
CA THR A 25 1.70 -14.16 1.88
C THR A 25 1.06 -15.07 2.92
N ARG A 26 -0.10 -14.67 3.42
CA ARG A 26 -0.87 -15.42 4.43
C ARG A 26 -2.34 -15.41 4.09
N ARG A 27 -3.10 -16.40 4.53
CA ARG A 27 -4.56 -16.34 4.41
C ARG A 27 -5.14 -15.39 5.45
N TYR A 28 -6.34 -14.90 5.20
CA TYR A 28 -7.05 -14.13 6.21
C TYR A 28 -7.38 -14.97 7.46
N ARG A 29 -7.53 -16.30 7.33
CA ARG A 29 -7.60 -17.25 8.44
C ARG A 29 -6.34 -17.29 9.32
N ASP A 30 -5.17 -16.95 8.79
CA ASP A 30 -3.93 -17.03 9.55
C ASP A 30 -3.75 -15.71 10.33
N ASN A 31 -3.32 -15.77 11.59
CA ASN A 31 -3.19 -14.56 12.43
C ASN A 31 -2.10 -13.60 11.89
N ASN A 32 -2.20 -12.33 12.28
CA ASN A 32 -1.20 -11.29 11.97
C ASN A 32 -0.83 -10.51 13.24
N ALA A 33 -0.78 -11.21 14.36
CA ALA A 33 -0.61 -10.60 15.67
C ALA A 33 0.76 -9.94 15.79
N GLY A 34 0.80 -8.69 16.28
CA GLY A 34 2.03 -7.89 16.31
C GLY A 34 2.30 -7.11 15.01
N GLY A 35 1.47 -7.28 13.97
CA GLY A 35 1.58 -6.49 12.74
C GLY A 35 2.91 -6.70 12.03
N ILE A 36 3.64 -5.61 11.74
CA ILE A 36 4.91 -5.67 10.99
C ILE A 36 5.96 -6.53 11.70
N ALA A 37 5.96 -6.56 13.04
CA ALA A 37 6.92 -7.35 13.82
C ALA A 37 6.73 -8.87 13.64
N SER A 38 5.59 -9.29 13.07
CA SER A 38 5.31 -10.69 12.75
C SER A 38 5.83 -11.13 11.38
N LEU A 39 6.35 -10.19 10.57
CA LEU A 39 6.88 -10.47 9.23
C LEU A 39 8.34 -10.90 9.31
N ASP A 40 8.88 -11.44 8.22
CA ASP A 40 10.31 -11.73 8.11
C ASP A 40 11.14 -10.43 8.25
N PRO A 41 12.32 -10.46 8.90
CA PRO A 41 13.18 -9.28 9.07
C PRO A 41 13.52 -8.56 7.75
N SER A 42 13.59 -9.28 6.62
CA SER A 42 13.79 -8.65 5.31
C SER A 42 12.64 -7.74 4.90
N CYS A 43 11.39 -8.08 5.27
CA CYS A 43 10.24 -7.21 5.05
C CYS A 43 10.29 -5.97 5.95
N GLN A 44 10.71 -6.16 7.21
CA GLN A 44 10.72 -5.11 8.23
C GLN A 44 11.76 -4.02 7.92
N ASN A 45 12.90 -4.41 7.37
CA ASN A 45 14.04 -3.50 7.13
C ASN A 45 14.03 -2.85 5.74
N SER A 46 12.90 -2.89 5.04
CA SER A 46 12.78 -2.26 3.72
C SER A 46 12.39 -0.78 3.83
N ASP A 47 12.70 0.03 2.81
CA ASP A 47 12.33 1.45 2.81
C ASP A 47 10.83 1.66 2.54
N TYR A 48 10.28 0.84 1.63
CA TYR A 48 8.89 0.93 1.17
C TYR A 48 8.15 -0.38 1.40
N ILE A 49 6.86 -0.26 1.65
CA ILE A 49 5.94 -1.38 1.85
C ILE A 49 4.66 -1.16 1.06
N MET A 50 4.12 -2.26 0.56
CA MET A 50 2.82 -2.33 -0.09
C MET A 50 2.00 -3.42 0.58
N LEU A 51 0.81 -3.06 1.02
CA LEU A 51 -0.18 -4.00 1.52
C LEU A 51 -1.18 -4.28 0.40
N ALA A 52 -1.48 -5.55 0.17
CA ALA A 52 -2.44 -5.97 -0.83
C ALA A 52 -3.29 -7.14 -0.35
N GLY A 53 -4.48 -7.28 -0.91
CA GLY A 53 -5.30 -8.46 -0.71
C GLY A 53 -5.82 -9.01 -2.04
N ARG A 54 -6.10 -10.31 -2.05
CA ARG A 54 -6.63 -11.02 -3.22
C ARG A 54 -7.44 -12.24 -2.82
N ARG A 55 -8.22 -12.77 -3.76
CA ARG A 55 -8.67 -14.17 -3.69
C ARG A 55 -7.49 -15.14 -3.78
N THR A 56 -7.50 -16.17 -2.93
CA THR A 56 -6.43 -17.18 -2.84
C THR A 56 -6.05 -17.75 -4.20
N GLY A 57 -4.78 -17.63 -4.57
CA GLY A 57 -4.24 -18.14 -5.83
C GLY A 57 -4.60 -17.33 -7.08
N ASN A 58 -5.35 -16.23 -6.97
CA ASN A 58 -5.63 -15.35 -8.10
C ASN A 58 -4.39 -14.49 -8.43
N ASN A 59 -4.20 -14.16 -9.71
CA ASN A 59 -3.16 -13.22 -10.13
C ASN A 59 -3.63 -11.77 -9.98
N ILE A 60 -4.93 -11.51 -9.97
CA ILE A 60 -5.49 -10.18 -9.78
C ILE A 60 -5.60 -9.87 -8.29
N LEU A 61 -4.99 -8.75 -7.88
CA LEU A 61 -5.09 -8.16 -6.55
C LEU A 61 -6.38 -7.34 -6.47
N ASP A 62 -7.20 -7.59 -5.45
CA ASP A 62 -8.47 -6.90 -5.24
C ASP A 62 -8.23 -5.41 -4.94
N VAL A 63 -7.25 -5.15 -4.06
CA VAL A 63 -6.79 -3.80 -3.71
C VAL A 63 -5.33 -3.86 -3.26
N LEU A 64 -4.58 -2.80 -3.54
CA LEU A 64 -3.26 -2.55 -2.98
C LEU A 64 -3.06 -1.06 -2.71
N ALA A 65 -2.19 -0.73 -1.76
CA ALA A 65 -1.62 0.61 -1.61
C ALA A 65 -0.19 0.50 -1.11
N ALA A 66 0.64 1.49 -1.43
CA ALA A 66 2.04 1.52 -1.08
C ALA A 66 2.43 2.83 -0.39
N THR A 67 3.38 2.77 0.53
CA THR A 67 4.01 3.95 1.16
C THR A 67 5.36 3.56 1.77
N THR A 68 5.99 4.44 2.53
CA THR A 68 7.19 4.14 3.33
C THR A 68 6.84 3.19 4.48
N VAL A 69 7.79 2.35 4.92
CA VAL A 69 7.56 1.50 6.11
C VAL A 69 7.20 2.35 7.33
N LEU A 70 7.83 3.52 7.49
CA LEU A 70 7.56 4.45 8.59
C LEU A 70 6.10 4.92 8.61
N ASP A 71 5.56 5.38 7.48
CA ASP A 71 4.20 5.90 7.42
C ASP A 71 3.16 4.77 7.60
N ALA A 72 3.41 3.61 7.00
CA ALA A 72 2.55 2.45 7.15
C ALA A 72 2.51 1.90 8.58
N THR A 73 3.51 2.22 9.42
CA THR A 73 3.65 1.68 10.78
C THR A 73 3.65 2.75 11.87
N THR A 74 3.34 3.99 11.52
CA THR A 74 3.15 5.05 12.51
C THR A 74 1.95 4.72 13.39
N LEU A 75 2.12 4.79 14.71
CA LEU A 75 1.06 4.45 15.66
C LEU A 75 -0.09 5.46 15.58
N THR A 76 -1.29 4.96 15.33
CA THR A 76 -2.52 5.77 15.18
C THR A 76 -3.55 5.49 16.27
N GLY A 77 -3.17 4.73 17.32
CA GLY A 77 -4.06 4.33 18.40
C GLY A 77 -5.17 3.36 17.95
N THR A 78 -6.28 3.33 18.70
CA THR A 78 -7.41 2.41 18.47
C THR A 78 -8.71 3.13 18.10
N GLY A 79 -8.80 4.45 18.28
CA GLY A 79 -10.01 5.23 17.96
C GLY A 79 -10.14 5.55 16.47
N GLY A 80 -11.36 5.82 16.00
CA GLY A 80 -11.58 6.30 14.63
C GLY A 80 -11.02 7.70 14.40
N GLY A 81 -10.62 7.99 13.16
CA GLY A 81 -10.25 9.34 12.71
C GLY A 81 -8.77 9.76 12.86
N VAL A 82 -7.93 8.96 13.53
CA VAL A 82 -6.46 9.18 13.49
C VAL A 82 -5.86 8.23 12.46
N THR A 83 -5.19 8.82 11.47
CA THR A 83 -4.52 8.17 10.34
C THR A 83 -3.23 8.90 10.02
N THR A 84 -2.40 8.30 9.19
CA THR A 84 -1.23 8.90 8.56
C THR A 84 -1.52 9.04 7.08
N THR A 85 -1.82 10.26 6.61
CA THR A 85 -1.98 10.53 5.18
C THR A 85 -0.62 10.41 4.49
N SER A 86 -0.46 9.43 3.61
CA SER A 86 0.80 9.24 2.88
C SER A 86 0.57 8.55 1.54
N ASN A 87 1.26 9.05 0.52
CA ASN A 87 1.22 8.58 -0.87
C ASN A 87 -0.22 8.31 -1.38
N GLY A 88 -1.14 9.24 -1.15
CA GLY A 88 -2.50 9.16 -1.69
C GLY A 88 -3.46 8.24 -0.93
N ALA A 89 -3.13 7.81 0.29
CA ALA A 89 -4.00 6.99 1.13
C ALA A 89 -3.95 7.42 2.60
N GLU A 90 -4.99 7.02 3.36
CA GLU A 90 -5.07 7.18 4.80
C GLU A 90 -4.61 5.90 5.50
N TRP A 91 -3.38 5.88 6.01
CA TRP A 91 -2.79 4.72 6.66
C TRP A 91 -3.13 4.66 8.14
N TYR A 92 -3.26 3.46 8.68
CA TYR A 92 -3.39 3.28 10.12
C TYR A 92 -2.71 2.01 10.60
N TYR A 93 -2.04 2.14 11.73
CA TYR A 93 -1.36 1.03 12.37
C TYR A 93 -1.46 1.09 13.89
N ASN A 94 -1.60 -0.10 14.47
CA ASN A 94 -1.35 -0.39 15.86
C ASN A 94 -1.03 -1.90 15.95
N PRO A 95 0.08 -2.32 16.59
CA PRO A 95 0.50 -3.73 16.62
C PRO A 95 -0.44 -4.64 17.41
N ASN A 96 -1.34 -4.08 18.22
CA ASN A 96 -2.27 -4.81 19.08
C ASN A 96 -3.74 -4.52 18.74
N TYR A 97 -4.02 -4.12 17.50
CA TYR A 97 -5.36 -3.73 17.08
C TYR A 97 -5.60 -3.97 15.59
N SER A 98 -5.17 -3.05 14.71
CA SER A 98 -5.39 -3.14 13.27
C SER A 98 -4.25 -2.53 12.47
N TRP A 99 -4.08 -3.02 11.23
CA TRP A 99 -3.18 -2.46 10.22
C TRP A 99 -3.90 -2.39 8.87
N GLY A 100 -3.77 -1.26 8.16
CA GLY A 100 -4.37 -1.11 6.86
C GLY A 100 -4.35 0.31 6.33
N PHE A 101 -5.19 0.56 5.34
CA PHE A 101 -5.36 1.85 4.70
C PHE A 101 -6.80 2.06 4.22
N ALA A 102 -7.15 3.32 3.98
CA ALA A 102 -8.35 3.76 3.26
C ALA A 102 -8.00 4.79 2.16
N GLY A 103 -8.99 5.18 1.35
CA GLY A 103 -8.83 6.24 0.36
C GLY A 103 -8.43 7.57 0.98
N ILE A 104 -7.81 8.46 0.21
CA ILE A 104 -7.38 9.77 0.71
C ILE A 104 -8.58 10.60 1.22
N GLY A 105 -8.45 11.15 2.43
CA GLY A 105 -9.53 11.92 3.07
C GLY A 105 -10.67 11.09 3.64
N ASP A 106 -10.64 9.77 3.47
CA ASP A 106 -11.64 8.89 4.05
C ASP A 106 -11.49 8.77 5.57
N THR A 107 -12.63 8.74 6.25
CA THR A 107 -12.64 8.40 7.67
C THR A 107 -12.51 6.89 7.88
N VAL A 108 -11.91 6.49 9.00
CA VAL A 108 -11.77 5.09 9.41
C VAL A 108 -12.48 4.83 10.74
N SER A 109 -13.08 3.66 10.88
CA SER A 109 -13.76 3.19 12.10
C SER A 109 -13.10 1.91 12.61
N LYS A 110 -12.00 2.07 13.36
CA LYS A 110 -11.15 0.97 13.84
C LYS A 110 -11.81 0.30 15.07
N ASN A 111 -12.64 -0.72 14.88
CA ASN A 111 -13.21 -1.57 15.94
C ASN A 111 -12.54 -2.95 15.89
N SER A 112 -11.25 -3.04 16.23
CA SER A 112 -10.30 -4.11 15.84
C SER A 112 -10.01 -4.22 14.33
N CYS A 113 -10.88 -3.69 13.47
CA CYS A 113 -10.58 -3.37 12.08
C CYS A 113 -11.38 -2.15 11.61
N ASP A 114 -10.99 -1.52 10.50
CA ASP A 114 -11.76 -0.46 9.85
C ASP A 114 -13.07 -1.02 9.26
N THR A 115 -14.19 -0.52 9.78
CA THR A 115 -15.57 -0.90 9.41
C THR A 115 -16.33 0.23 8.71
N ALA A 116 -15.68 1.35 8.39
CA ALA A 116 -16.28 2.43 7.61
C ALA A 116 -16.38 2.06 6.12
N GLY A 117 -17.07 2.87 5.31
CA GLY A 117 -17.07 2.71 3.85
C GLY A 117 -17.45 1.31 3.36
N MET A 118 -18.62 0.80 3.76
CA MET A 118 -19.03 -0.60 3.50
C MET A 118 -19.10 -0.98 2.01
N ASN A 119 -19.16 0.01 1.11
CA ASN A 119 -19.24 -0.19 -0.35
C ASN A 119 -18.01 0.37 -1.09
N GLU A 120 -16.91 0.64 -0.38
CA GLU A 120 -15.71 1.24 -0.95
C GLU A 120 -14.65 0.18 -1.27
N ARG A 121 -14.05 0.27 -2.46
CA ARG A 121 -13.02 -0.65 -2.92
C ARG A 121 -11.60 -0.23 -2.54
N ASP A 122 -11.44 1.00 -2.02
CA ASP A 122 -10.15 1.64 -1.73
C ASP A 122 -9.69 1.41 -0.28
N ARG A 123 -10.01 0.25 0.30
CA ARG A 123 -9.75 -0.06 1.71
C ARG A 123 -9.21 -1.45 1.93
N LEU A 124 -8.30 -1.58 2.89
CA LEU A 124 -7.79 -2.86 3.34
C LEU A 124 -7.62 -2.82 4.85
N CYS A 125 -8.03 -3.89 5.54
CA CYS A 125 -7.86 -3.98 6.97
C CYS A 125 -7.52 -5.38 7.45
N TRP A 126 -6.41 -5.46 8.19
CA TRP A 126 -5.97 -6.64 8.90
C TRP A 126 -6.04 -6.43 10.40
N HIS A 127 -6.51 -7.44 11.11
CA HIS A 127 -6.40 -7.48 12.56
C HIS A 127 -4.96 -7.78 12.96
N THR A 128 -4.42 -7.04 13.91
CA THR A 128 -3.09 -7.30 14.50
C THR A 128 -3.19 -7.77 15.95
N VAL A 129 -4.39 -8.09 16.42
CA VAL A 129 -4.66 -8.68 17.72
C VAL A 129 -4.97 -10.18 17.60
N ASN A 130 -4.62 -10.97 18.61
CA ASN A 130 -4.83 -12.43 18.61
C ASN A 130 -6.30 -12.87 18.65
N SER A 131 -7.22 -12.02 19.14
CA SER A 131 -8.62 -12.40 19.40
C SER A 131 -9.59 -12.20 18.24
N SER A 132 -9.14 -11.64 17.10
CA SER A 132 -9.99 -11.29 15.94
C SER A 132 -9.28 -11.71 14.66
N VAL A 133 -9.49 -12.93 14.16
CA VAL A 133 -8.52 -13.59 13.25
C VAL A 133 -8.32 -12.83 11.91
N GLY A 134 -7.15 -13.02 11.27
CA GLY A 134 -6.23 -12.02 10.71
C GLY A 134 -6.62 -11.08 9.58
N GLY A 135 -7.88 -10.66 9.45
CA GLY A 135 -8.28 -9.42 8.76
C GLY A 135 -9.76 -9.35 8.44
N TRP A 136 -10.31 -8.15 8.26
CA TRP A 136 -11.75 -7.99 8.02
C TRP A 136 -12.09 -7.72 6.55
N ARG A 137 -11.23 -7.02 5.81
CA ARG A 137 -11.54 -6.60 4.44
C ARG A 137 -10.35 -6.58 3.47
N SER A 138 -10.68 -6.76 2.20
CA SER A 138 -9.84 -6.50 1.02
C SER A 138 -10.72 -5.87 -0.06
N GLY A 139 -10.63 -4.55 -0.20
CA GLY A 139 -11.54 -3.75 -1.01
C GLY A 139 -12.98 -3.89 -0.51
N ASP A 140 -13.89 -4.19 -1.44
CA ASP A 140 -15.31 -4.46 -1.19
C ASP A 140 -15.58 -5.89 -0.66
N ASN A 141 -14.57 -6.75 -0.56
CA ASN A 141 -14.70 -8.06 0.08
C ASN A 141 -14.61 -7.91 1.59
N LEU A 142 -15.73 -8.15 2.30
CA LEU A 142 -15.85 -7.99 3.76
C LEU A 142 -16.01 -9.34 4.48
N TRP A 143 -15.96 -9.31 5.82
CA TRP A 143 -16.17 -10.47 6.70
C TRP A 143 -15.11 -11.56 6.54
N LEU A 144 -13.87 -11.15 6.28
CA LEU A 144 -12.80 -12.07 5.91
C LEU A 144 -12.11 -12.76 7.10
N ASN A 145 -12.52 -12.49 8.35
CA ASN A 145 -11.78 -12.81 9.59
C ASN A 145 -11.21 -14.24 9.67
N SER A 146 -11.88 -15.24 9.09
CA SER A 146 -11.40 -16.62 9.10
C SER A 146 -11.35 -17.24 7.71
N SER A 147 -11.32 -16.40 6.68
CA SER A 147 -11.42 -16.83 5.30
C SER A 147 -10.17 -17.56 4.83
N THR A 148 -10.37 -18.74 4.25
CA THR A 148 -9.34 -19.46 3.49
C THR A 148 -9.34 -19.10 2.01
N SER A 149 -10.32 -18.31 1.55
CA SER A 149 -10.51 -17.93 0.15
C SER A 149 -9.86 -16.61 -0.21
N PHE A 150 -9.27 -15.91 0.76
CA PHE A 150 -8.58 -14.65 0.58
C PHE A 150 -7.20 -14.67 1.24
N GLU A 151 -6.27 -13.97 0.62
CA GLU A 151 -4.88 -13.81 1.03
C GLU A 151 -4.53 -12.35 1.26
N LYS A 152 -3.60 -12.17 2.19
CA LYS A 152 -2.91 -10.94 2.55
C LYS A 152 -1.53 -11.04 1.96
N LEU A 153 -1.09 -10.00 1.28
CA LEU A 153 0.20 -9.95 0.62
C LEU A 153 0.92 -8.70 1.08
N VAL A 154 2.19 -8.87 1.40
CA VAL A 154 3.11 -7.76 1.67
C VAL A 154 4.18 -7.78 0.61
N PHE A 155 4.33 -6.66 -0.09
CA PHE A 155 5.47 -6.44 -0.98
C PHE A 155 6.37 -5.36 -0.41
N VAL A 156 7.66 -5.42 -0.75
CA VAL A 156 8.66 -4.45 -0.30
C VAL A 156 9.56 -4.01 -1.43
N ALA A 157 10.19 -2.84 -1.24
CA ALA A 157 11.22 -2.30 -2.12
C ALA A 157 12.19 -1.41 -1.32
N ASN A 158 13.46 -1.38 -1.74
CA ASN A 158 14.51 -0.47 -1.22
C ASN A 158 14.87 0.65 -2.19
N SER A 159 14.39 0.54 -3.42
CA SER A 159 14.44 1.60 -4.41
C SER A 159 13.22 1.41 -5.28
N VAL A 160 12.33 2.41 -5.31
CA VAL A 160 11.24 2.40 -6.26
C VAL A 160 11.68 3.28 -7.42
N PRO A 161 11.69 2.79 -8.67
CA PRO A 161 11.91 3.66 -9.82
C PRO A 161 10.86 4.77 -9.79
N GLU A 162 11.30 6.01 -9.64
CA GLU A 162 10.43 7.18 -9.78
C GLU A 162 9.85 7.17 -11.20
N PRO A 163 8.52 7.12 -11.39
CA PRO A 163 7.93 7.29 -12.70
C PRO A 163 8.11 8.76 -13.12
N GLY A 164 9.19 9.05 -13.85
CA GLY A 164 9.24 10.22 -14.73
C GLY A 164 10.06 11.44 -14.29
N THR A 165 10.62 11.53 -13.09
CA THR A 165 11.39 12.73 -12.70
C THR A 165 12.67 12.92 -13.53
N LEU A 166 13.27 11.82 -14.01
CA LEU A 166 14.40 11.90 -14.94
C LEU A 166 14.00 12.37 -16.35
N ALA A 167 12.78 12.08 -16.82
CA ALA A 167 12.34 12.48 -18.15
C ALA A 167 12.06 13.99 -18.24
N VAL A 168 11.53 14.59 -17.16
CA VAL A 168 11.18 16.02 -17.12
C VAL A 168 12.43 16.91 -17.09
N LEU A 169 13.51 16.49 -16.42
CA LEU A 169 14.76 17.26 -16.40
C LEU A 169 15.53 17.22 -17.73
N THR A 170 15.42 16.14 -18.52
CA THR A 170 16.10 16.07 -19.82
C THR A 170 15.48 16.96 -20.91
N LEU A 171 14.16 17.21 -20.85
CA LEU A 171 13.48 18.09 -21.81
C LEU A 171 13.70 19.59 -21.53
N ALA A 172 13.86 19.98 -20.26
CA ALA A 172 14.07 21.38 -19.90
C ALA A 172 15.45 21.92 -20.33
N VAL A 173 16.49 21.07 -20.38
CA VAL A 173 17.86 21.50 -20.75
C VAL A 173 18.05 21.56 -22.28
N ALA A 174 17.35 20.72 -23.05
CA ALA A 174 17.42 20.76 -24.52
C ALA A 174 16.76 22.02 -25.13
N GLY A 175 15.75 22.59 -24.46
CA GLY A 175 15.02 23.79 -24.93
C GLY A 175 15.79 25.11 -24.82
N LEU A 176 16.71 25.24 -23.87
CA LEU A 176 17.48 26.49 -23.67
C LEU A 176 18.74 26.61 -24.56
N GLY A 177 19.14 25.56 -25.27
CA GLY A 177 20.39 25.51 -26.04
C GLY A 177 20.33 26.05 -27.48
N LEU A 178 19.15 26.39 -28.02
CA LEU A 178 18.99 26.62 -29.47
C LEU A 178 18.73 28.08 -29.92
N THR A 179 18.69 29.06 -29.02
CA THR A 179 18.54 30.48 -29.43
C THR A 179 19.77 31.32 -29.15
N ARG A 180 20.75 31.28 -30.08
CA ARG A 180 21.51 32.46 -30.56
C ARG A 180 22.55 32.06 -31.61
N ARG A 181 22.18 32.15 -32.89
CA ARG A 181 23.15 32.27 -34.00
C ARG A 181 22.78 33.43 -34.94
N LYS A 182 23.70 34.41 -34.96
CA LYS A 182 24.06 35.34 -36.04
C LYS A 182 23.04 36.40 -36.49
N THR A 183 23.26 37.64 -36.05
CA THR A 183 23.06 38.84 -36.88
C THR A 183 24.43 39.34 -37.38
N ARG A 184 24.58 39.42 -38.71
CA ARG A 184 25.76 39.94 -39.43
C ARG A 184 25.44 41.35 -39.94
N LYS A 185 26.42 42.25 -39.85
CA LYS A 185 26.39 43.66 -40.27
C LYS A 185 26.10 43.85 -41.77
N HIS A 186 25.45 44.97 -42.11
CA HIS A 186 25.72 45.79 -43.30
C HIS A 186 25.65 47.26 -42.89
#